data_AF-A0A938EVN3-F1
#
_entry.id   AF-A0A938EVN3-F1
#
_cell.length_a   1.000
_cell.length_b   1.000
_cell.length_c   1.000
_cell.angle_alpha   90.00
_cell.angle_beta   90.00
_cell.angle_gamma   90.00
#
_symmetry.space_group_name_H-M   'P 1'
#
loop_
_entity.id
_entity.type
_entity.pdbx_description
1 polymer ?
#
loop_
_entity_poly.entity_id
_entity_poly.type
_entity_poly.pdbx_seq_one_letter_code
_entity_poly.pdbx_strand_id
1 'polypeptide(L)'
;MNFNKMKMANKKYILNFTKKSSLAKNAWNLIQVKRAYFFVISSIMLAFIFLFAFTGCCINLPFKLVYTGAESGAETTAGETKLEETAEKDVIKEDTSYSEETDSDESSAEEEDSKNNDKETIVQYENDFTLLDLDNNEVSLHDFKGKLVVLNFWATWCPPCREEIPDFVEVYNMYKDKNVQFIGVADDDKEALINFASEYNINYPILVDGTVDRVFQKWGIDAIPHTFILNGSGKIIFDQLGMMTKEQLINAVENSLAKL
;
A
#
# COMPACT_ATOMS: atom_id res chain seq x y z
N MET A 1 3.50 46.04 -36.63
CA MET A 1 3.64 44.63 -36.21
C MET A 1 5.11 44.22 -36.41
N ASN A 2 5.79 43.60 -35.43
CA ASN A 2 7.26 43.59 -35.39
C ASN A 2 7.88 42.23 -35.78
N PHE A 3 8.43 42.16 -37.00
CA PHE A 3 9.02 40.94 -37.62
C PHE A 3 10.11 40.24 -36.79
N ASN A 4 10.88 40.99 -35.98
CA ASN A 4 12.01 40.43 -35.24
C ASN A 4 11.57 39.43 -34.16
N LYS A 5 10.38 39.59 -33.59
CA LYS A 5 9.85 38.67 -32.56
C LYS A 5 9.58 37.27 -33.12
N MET A 6 9.22 37.17 -34.41
CA MET A 6 8.86 35.90 -35.06
C MET A 6 10.09 35.02 -35.39
N LYS A 7 11.22 35.64 -35.79
CA LYS A 7 12.48 34.91 -36.04
C LYS A 7 13.04 34.26 -34.77
N MET A 8 12.92 34.92 -33.62
CA MET A 8 13.45 34.38 -32.35
C MET A 8 12.61 33.21 -31.80
N ALA A 9 11.28 33.23 -32.00
CA ALA A 9 10.43 32.10 -31.63
C ALA A 9 10.83 30.81 -32.40
N ASN A 10 10.91 30.89 -33.73
CA ASN A 10 11.20 29.73 -34.58
C ASN A 10 12.56 29.07 -34.24
N LYS A 11 13.62 29.87 -33.99
CA LYS A 11 14.94 29.36 -33.58
C LYS A 11 14.88 28.54 -32.28
N LYS A 12 14.00 28.89 -31.32
CA LYS A 12 13.84 28.17 -30.05
C LYS A 12 13.14 26.81 -30.23
N TYR A 13 12.15 26.73 -31.12
CA TYR A 13 11.48 25.46 -31.44
C TYR A 13 12.43 24.45 -32.10
N ILE A 14 13.21 24.88 -33.09
CA ILE A 14 14.15 24.01 -33.82
C ILE A 14 15.20 23.40 -32.87
N LEU A 15 15.79 24.22 -31.99
CA LEU A 15 16.78 23.75 -31.00
C LEU A 15 16.20 22.71 -30.02
N ASN A 16 14.96 22.91 -29.55
CA ASN A 16 14.28 21.96 -28.68
C ASN A 16 13.99 20.63 -29.39
N PHE A 17 13.59 20.67 -30.67
CA PHE A 17 13.31 19.47 -31.46
C PHE A 17 14.57 18.62 -31.66
N THR A 18 15.70 19.23 -32.02
CA THR A 18 16.98 18.52 -32.15
C THR A 18 17.42 17.88 -30.84
N LYS A 19 17.27 18.58 -29.70
CA LYS A 19 17.63 18.03 -28.38
C LYS A 19 16.77 16.82 -28.00
N LYS A 20 15.46 16.85 -28.26
CA LYS A 20 14.54 15.73 -27.98
C LYS A 20 14.89 14.48 -28.82
N SER A 21 15.24 14.65 -30.10
CA SER A 21 15.61 13.52 -30.98
C SER A 21 16.93 12.84 -30.58
N SER A 22 17.88 13.56 -29.98
CA SER A 22 19.16 13.00 -29.54
C SER A 22 19.00 12.10 -28.30
N LEU A 23 18.12 12.49 -27.36
CA LEU A 23 17.89 11.75 -26.13
C LEU A 23 17.21 10.39 -26.39
N ALA A 24 16.23 10.36 -27.31
CA ALA A 24 15.53 9.13 -27.68
C ALA A 24 16.47 8.05 -28.26
N LYS A 25 17.45 8.43 -29.09
CA LYS A 25 18.43 7.50 -29.68
C LYS A 25 19.33 6.88 -28.61
N ASN A 26 19.78 7.67 -27.64
CA ASN A 26 20.64 7.18 -26.56
C ASN A 26 19.88 6.21 -25.63
N ALA A 27 18.61 6.49 -25.33
CA ALA A 27 17.75 5.60 -24.56
C ALA A 27 17.54 4.24 -25.26
N TRP A 28 17.29 4.24 -26.57
CA TRP A 28 17.08 3.01 -27.34
C TRP A 28 18.32 2.09 -27.34
N ASN A 29 19.52 2.66 -27.53
CA ASN A 29 20.77 1.92 -27.45
C ASN A 29 20.99 1.30 -26.05
N LEU A 30 20.68 2.03 -24.97
CA LEU A 30 20.79 1.51 -23.60
C LEU A 30 19.83 0.34 -23.35
N ILE A 31 18.61 0.38 -23.91
CA ILE A 31 17.63 -0.71 -23.81
C ILE A 31 18.11 -1.96 -24.57
N GLN A 32 18.65 -1.79 -25.78
CA GLN A 32 19.20 -2.92 -26.56
C GLN A 32 20.39 -3.58 -25.86
N VAL A 33 21.34 -2.79 -25.33
CA VAL A 33 22.49 -3.31 -24.59
C VAL A 33 22.05 -4.04 -23.30
N LYS A 34 21.08 -3.49 -22.55
CA LYS A 34 20.53 -4.17 -21.37
C LYS A 34 19.88 -5.52 -21.72
N ARG A 35 19.10 -5.60 -22.81
CA ARG A 35 18.50 -6.86 -23.28
C ARG A 35 19.58 -7.89 -23.67
N ALA A 36 20.60 -7.49 -24.43
CA ALA A 36 21.70 -8.38 -24.79
C ALA A 36 22.46 -8.91 -23.56
N TYR A 37 22.75 -8.04 -22.59
CA TYR A 37 23.47 -8.40 -21.37
C TYR A 37 22.66 -9.38 -20.48
N PHE A 38 21.33 -9.19 -20.40
CA PHE A 38 20.43 -10.11 -19.69
C PHE A 38 20.50 -11.54 -20.25
N PHE A 39 20.45 -11.72 -21.57
CA PHE A 39 20.56 -13.05 -22.18
C PHE A 39 21.92 -13.71 -21.95
N VAL A 40 23.02 -12.94 -21.98
CA VAL A 40 24.37 -13.45 -21.69
C VAL A 40 24.48 -13.92 -20.23
N ILE A 41 24.00 -13.14 -19.26
CA ILE A 41 24.00 -13.54 -17.84
C ILE A 41 23.10 -14.77 -17.63
N SER A 42 21.90 -14.80 -18.22
CA SER A 42 20.98 -15.93 -18.11
C SER A 42 21.60 -17.23 -18.64
N SER A 43 22.28 -17.18 -19.79
CA SER A 43 22.99 -18.32 -20.37
C SER A 43 24.13 -18.81 -19.47
N ILE A 44 24.91 -17.90 -18.87
CA ILE A 44 26.00 -18.23 -17.94
C ILE A 44 25.45 -18.86 -16.65
N MET A 45 24.37 -18.31 -16.07
CA MET A 45 23.75 -18.83 -14.86
C MET A 45 23.16 -20.23 -15.08
N LEU A 46 22.50 -20.47 -16.21
CA LEU A 46 22.01 -21.81 -16.58
C LEU A 46 23.17 -22.80 -16.74
N ALA A 47 24.30 -22.40 -17.33
CA ALA A 47 25.48 -23.25 -17.44
C ALA A 47 26.10 -23.59 -16.07
N PHE A 48 26.14 -22.64 -15.13
CA PHE A 48 26.57 -22.91 -13.75
C PHE A 48 25.62 -23.86 -13.01
N ILE A 49 24.30 -23.67 -13.12
CA ILE A 49 23.30 -24.58 -12.54
C ILE A 49 23.48 -26.00 -13.09
N PHE A 50 23.73 -26.14 -14.40
CA PHE A 50 23.99 -27.44 -15.03
C PHE A 50 25.30 -28.08 -14.54
N LEU A 51 26.38 -27.30 -14.39
CA LEU A 51 27.64 -27.76 -13.82
C LEU A 51 27.47 -28.26 -12.39
N PHE A 52 26.81 -27.48 -11.52
CA PHE A 52 26.55 -27.88 -10.13
C PHE A 52 25.70 -29.16 -10.07
N ALA A 53 24.64 -29.26 -10.88
CA ALA A 53 23.80 -30.46 -10.95
C ALA A 53 24.61 -31.70 -11.38
N PHE A 54 25.51 -31.59 -12.35
CA PHE A 54 26.36 -32.71 -12.77
C PHE A 54 27.44 -33.09 -11.74
N THR A 55 28.01 -32.11 -11.01
CA THR A 55 28.94 -32.41 -9.91
C THR A 55 28.25 -33.01 -8.67
N GLY A 56 26.95 -32.80 -8.50
CA GLY A 56 26.18 -33.26 -7.34
C GLY A 56 26.06 -34.79 -7.19
N CYS A 57 26.39 -35.57 -8.23
CA CYS A 57 26.20 -37.03 -8.22
C CYS A 57 27.29 -37.81 -7.45
N CYS A 58 28.40 -37.17 -7.05
CA CYS A 58 29.57 -37.88 -6.51
C CYS A 58 29.78 -37.75 -4.98
N ILE A 59 28.96 -36.99 -4.26
CA ILE A 59 29.13 -36.80 -2.79
C ILE A 59 28.36 -37.88 -2.03
N ASN A 60 28.90 -39.11 -2.00
CA ASN A 60 28.36 -40.21 -1.21
C ASN A 60 28.63 -40.01 0.29
N LEU A 61 27.77 -39.24 0.95
CA LEU A 61 27.76 -39.07 2.41
C LEU A 61 26.79 -40.08 3.05
N PRO A 62 27.28 -41.07 3.83
CA PRO A 62 26.42 -42.02 4.50
C PRO A 62 25.69 -41.37 5.68
N PHE A 63 24.41 -41.02 5.49
CA PHE A 63 23.53 -40.53 6.56
C PHE A 63 23.23 -41.67 7.56
N LYS A 64 24.16 -41.88 8.49
CA LYS A 64 24.07 -42.96 9.48
C LYS A 64 23.16 -42.55 10.63
N LEU A 65 21.85 -42.78 10.46
CA LEU A 65 20.88 -42.73 11.54
C LEU A 65 21.34 -43.60 12.71
N VAL A 66 21.61 -42.97 13.86
CA VAL A 66 21.87 -43.67 15.12
C VAL A 66 20.52 -44.05 15.71
N TYR A 67 20.07 -45.27 15.40
CA TYR A 67 18.82 -45.81 15.91
C TYR A 67 19.07 -46.63 17.19
N THR A 68 19.03 -45.96 18.34
CA THR A 68 18.79 -46.59 19.64
C THR A 68 17.28 -46.53 19.94
N GLY A 69 16.60 -47.56 20.41
CA GLY A 69 17.02 -48.94 20.72
C GLY A 69 16.32 -49.46 21.98
N ALA A 70 15.48 -50.50 21.85
CA ALA A 70 14.46 -50.95 22.84
C ALA A 70 13.36 -49.88 23.09
N GLU A 71 12.07 -50.18 23.15
CA GLU A 71 11.32 -51.10 24.04
C GLU A 71 10.23 -51.86 23.22
N SER A 72 10.03 -53.17 23.36
CA SER A 72 9.32 -53.92 24.43
C SER A 72 7.83 -53.56 24.59
N GLY A 73 6.95 -54.56 24.60
CA GLY A 73 5.52 -54.40 24.85
C GLY A 73 5.06 -55.22 26.05
N ALA A 74 4.12 -54.66 26.83
CA ALA A 74 3.39 -55.33 27.90
C ALA A 74 2.03 -54.63 28.12
N GLU A 75 1.12 -55.30 28.82
CA GLU A 75 -0.30 -54.95 28.91
C GLU A 75 -0.68 -54.04 30.10
N THR A 76 -1.98 -53.70 30.14
CA THR A 76 -2.85 -53.59 31.34
C THR A 76 -2.90 -52.33 32.23
N THR A 77 -4.13 -51.78 32.26
CA THR A 77 -4.93 -51.33 33.43
C THR A 77 -4.55 -50.12 34.30
N ALA A 78 -5.47 -49.13 34.27
CA ALA A 78 -6.21 -48.54 35.39
C ALA A 78 -5.48 -47.81 36.54
N GLY A 79 -6.04 -46.68 37.00
CA GLY A 79 -5.74 -46.14 38.32
C GLY A 79 -5.79 -44.62 38.49
N GLU A 80 -6.75 -44.19 39.28
CA GLU A 80 -6.76 -43.05 40.22
C GLU A 80 -5.43 -42.87 41.02
N THR A 81 -5.09 -41.76 41.70
CA THR A 81 -5.81 -40.49 42.05
C THR A 81 -4.85 -39.34 42.46
N LYS A 82 -5.34 -38.09 42.34
CA LYS A 82 -5.28 -36.92 43.26
C LYS A 82 -3.96 -36.40 43.93
N LEU A 83 -4.05 -35.14 44.38
CA LEU A 83 -3.18 -34.30 45.24
C LEU A 83 -2.13 -33.50 44.46
N GLU A 84 -2.12 -32.15 44.44
CA GLU A 84 -2.24 -31.08 45.46
C GLU A 84 -0.97 -30.82 46.28
N GLU A 85 -0.22 -29.75 45.91
CA GLU A 85 0.16 -28.58 46.74
C GLU A 85 0.89 -27.53 45.84
N THR A 86 0.62 -26.20 45.90
CA THR A 86 1.21 -25.11 46.75
C THR A 86 2.77 -25.04 46.66
N ALA A 87 3.53 -23.94 46.83
CA ALA A 87 3.34 -22.48 47.09
C ALA A 87 4.71 -21.76 46.86
N GLU A 88 4.92 -20.42 46.83
CA GLU A 88 4.09 -19.22 46.51
C GLU A 88 4.99 -17.92 46.56
N LYS A 89 4.72 -16.91 45.69
CA LYS A 89 4.91 -15.42 45.87
C LYS A 89 6.23 -14.61 45.73
N ASP A 90 5.98 -13.28 45.79
CA ASP A 90 6.77 -12.07 46.16
C ASP A 90 7.67 -11.37 45.10
N VAL A 91 7.44 -10.11 44.63
CA VAL A 91 6.51 -8.98 44.97
C VAL A 91 6.95 -8.24 46.28
N ILE A 92 7.30 -6.93 46.38
CA ILE A 92 7.15 -5.72 45.51
C ILE A 92 7.97 -4.46 46.00
N LYS A 93 8.27 -3.46 45.13
CA LYS A 93 8.55 -1.99 45.41
C LYS A 93 9.73 -1.57 46.35
N GLU A 94 10.16 -0.30 46.55
CA GLU A 94 9.98 1.07 45.95
C GLU A 94 11.15 2.04 46.30
N ASP A 95 11.35 3.16 45.57
CA ASP A 95 11.81 4.53 46.00
C ASP A 95 12.19 5.41 44.75
N THR A 96 11.73 6.66 44.46
CA THR A 96 11.80 8.04 45.08
C THR A 96 13.13 8.82 44.81
N SER A 97 13.24 10.16 44.59
CA SER A 97 12.31 11.31 44.32
C SER A 97 13.10 12.57 43.75
N TYR A 98 12.54 13.81 43.79
CA TYR A 98 13.05 15.15 43.30
C TYR A 98 13.01 15.38 41.76
N SER A 99 12.53 16.49 41.13
CA SER A 99 12.27 17.95 41.40
C SER A 99 13.47 18.91 41.13
N GLU A 100 13.33 20.20 40.71
CA GLU A 100 12.19 21.15 40.60
C GLU A 100 12.40 22.28 39.50
N GLU A 101 11.77 23.48 39.59
CA GLU A 101 11.45 24.43 38.48
C GLU A 101 12.21 25.81 38.42
N THR A 102 11.66 26.83 37.70
CA THR A 102 11.98 28.30 37.54
C THR A 102 12.97 28.74 36.42
N ASP A 103 12.77 29.76 35.55
CA ASP A 103 12.22 31.17 35.53
C ASP A 103 13.29 32.29 35.79
N SER A 104 13.30 33.52 35.22
CA SER A 104 12.42 34.28 34.27
C SER A 104 13.13 35.52 33.59
N ASP A 105 12.41 36.27 32.71
CA ASP A 105 12.49 37.74 32.37
C ASP A 105 13.73 38.38 31.63
N GLU A 106 13.70 39.56 30.94
CA GLU A 106 12.70 40.40 30.20
C GLU A 106 13.41 41.66 29.56
N SER A 107 12.76 42.39 28.62
CA SER A 107 12.95 43.82 28.24
C SER A 107 13.94 44.20 27.09
N SER A 108 13.67 45.13 26.14
CA SER A 108 12.41 45.77 25.64
C SER A 108 12.60 46.59 24.32
N ALA A 109 11.50 46.77 23.55
CA ALA A 109 11.15 47.84 22.56
C ALA A 109 12.02 48.02 21.26
N GLU A 110 11.56 48.59 20.13
CA GLU A 110 10.34 49.38 19.75
C GLU A 110 9.70 48.94 18.37
N GLU A 111 8.35 48.97 18.32
CA GLU A 111 7.34 49.28 17.26
C GLU A 111 7.34 48.84 15.74
N GLU A 112 6.10 48.64 15.23
CA GLU A 112 5.52 48.53 13.85
C GLU A 112 6.21 47.66 12.76
N ASP A 113 5.56 46.65 12.13
CA ASP A 113 4.40 46.76 11.22
C ASP A 113 3.61 45.41 11.08
N SER A 114 2.42 45.46 10.49
CA SER A 114 1.47 44.36 10.28
C SER A 114 1.94 43.25 9.33
N LYS A 115 1.84 42.00 9.80
CA LYS A 115 1.44 40.84 8.98
C LYS A 115 0.99 39.66 9.85
N ASN A 116 -0.30 39.33 9.76
CA ASN A 116 -0.77 37.98 10.11
C ASN A 116 -0.16 37.00 9.10
N ASN A 117 0.96 36.39 9.48
CA ASN A 117 1.33 35.09 8.93
C ASN A 117 0.44 34.05 9.62
N ASP A 118 -0.81 33.95 9.17
CA ASP A 118 -1.68 32.83 9.48
C ASP A 118 -1.01 31.59 8.89
N LYS A 119 -0.19 30.96 9.75
CA LYS A 119 0.67 29.84 9.40
C LYS A 119 -0.22 28.61 9.29
N GLU A 120 -0.94 28.53 8.16
CA GLU A 120 -1.76 27.38 7.80
C GLU A 120 -0.90 26.13 7.97
N THR A 121 -1.18 25.38 9.04
CA THR A 121 -0.48 24.14 9.32
C THR A 121 -0.72 23.24 8.12
N ILE A 122 0.33 22.97 7.35
CA ILE A 122 0.26 22.04 6.23
C ILE A 122 0.07 20.65 6.82
N VAL A 123 -1.18 20.33 7.14
CA VAL A 123 -1.66 19.00 7.50
C VAL A 123 -1.45 18.16 6.25
N GLN A 124 -0.32 17.48 6.19
CA GLN A 124 -0.04 16.51 5.15
C GLN A 124 -1.11 15.43 5.26
N TYR A 125 -1.79 15.18 4.15
CA TYR A 125 -2.82 14.18 4.08
C TYR A 125 -2.14 12.81 4.16
N GLU A 126 -2.39 12.05 5.23
CA GLU A 126 -1.68 10.80 5.46
C GLU A 126 -1.95 9.82 4.30
N ASN A 127 -0.91 9.14 3.83
CA ASN A 127 -0.95 8.11 2.79
C ASN A 127 -1.43 8.58 1.38
N ASP A 128 -1.48 9.89 1.12
CA ASP A 128 -1.91 10.47 -0.17
C ASP A 128 -1.15 9.89 -1.38
N PHE A 129 -1.87 9.73 -2.49
CA PHE A 129 -1.41 9.17 -3.75
C PHE A 129 -2.22 9.75 -4.91
N THR A 130 -1.68 9.67 -6.12
CA THR A 130 -2.38 10.06 -7.36
C THR A 130 -2.40 8.89 -8.34
N LEU A 131 -3.53 8.66 -9.01
CA LEU A 131 -3.73 7.66 -10.06
C LEU A 131 -4.61 8.23 -11.19
N LEU A 132 -4.72 7.50 -12.30
CA LEU A 132 -5.72 7.75 -13.34
C LEU A 132 -6.99 6.91 -13.11
N ASP A 133 -8.14 7.51 -13.37
CA ASP A 133 -9.44 6.83 -13.43
C ASP A 133 -9.72 6.17 -14.80
N LEU A 134 -10.93 5.62 -14.97
CA LEU A 134 -11.37 5.01 -16.23
C LEU A 134 -11.63 6.01 -17.38
N ASP A 135 -11.71 7.32 -17.11
CA ASP A 135 -11.82 8.38 -18.13
C ASP A 135 -10.47 9.07 -18.45
N ASN A 136 -9.40 8.72 -17.71
CA ASN A 136 -8.05 9.31 -17.74
C ASN A 136 -7.91 10.66 -17.04
N ASN A 137 -8.79 10.98 -16.09
CA ASN A 137 -8.59 12.09 -15.17
C ASN A 137 -7.54 11.66 -14.11
N GLU A 138 -6.66 12.58 -13.72
CA GLU A 138 -5.85 12.42 -12.50
C GLU A 138 -6.77 12.61 -11.28
N VAL A 139 -6.71 11.67 -10.35
CA VAL A 139 -7.45 11.69 -9.08
C VAL A 139 -6.45 11.46 -7.96
N SER A 140 -6.41 12.38 -6.98
CA SER A 140 -5.60 12.25 -5.78
C SER A 140 -6.48 11.90 -4.58
N LEU A 141 -5.94 11.14 -3.63
CA LEU A 141 -6.65 10.84 -2.38
C LEU A 141 -6.97 12.14 -1.59
N HIS A 142 -6.10 13.15 -1.70
CA HIS A 142 -6.31 14.50 -1.19
C HIS A 142 -7.61 15.18 -1.67
N ASP A 143 -8.12 14.85 -2.85
CA ASP A 143 -9.33 15.47 -3.43
C ASP A 143 -10.59 15.18 -2.58
N PHE A 144 -10.48 14.21 -1.66
CA PHE A 144 -11.53 13.80 -0.73
C PHE A 144 -11.28 14.27 0.72
N LYS A 145 -10.39 15.25 0.92
CA LYS A 145 -10.19 15.93 2.21
C LYS A 145 -11.51 16.41 2.82
N GLY A 146 -11.71 16.13 4.11
CA GLY A 146 -12.96 16.41 4.84
C GLY A 146 -14.08 15.37 4.65
N LYS A 147 -13.93 14.36 3.80
CA LYS A 147 -14.86 13.22 3.67
C LYS A 147 -14.40 12.02 4.52
N LEU A 148 -15.31 11.11 4.81
CA LEU A 148 -14.94 9.73 5.11
C LEU A 148 -14.61 9.02 3.77
N VAL A 149 -13.51 8.30 3.67
CA VAL A 149 -13.12 7.58 2.43
C VAL A 149 -13.05 6.08 2.68
N VAL A 150 -13.89 5.31 2.00
CA VAL A 150 -13.79 3.85 1.90
C VAL A 150 -12.89 3.53 0.71
N LEU A 151 -11.74 2.93 0.97
CA LEU A 151 -10.70 2.63 -0.01
C LEU A 151 -10.52 1.11 -0.09
N ASN A 152 -10.91 0.52 -1.22
CA ASN A 152 -10.88 -0.93 -1.45
C ASN A 152 -9.82 -1.26 -2.51
N PHE A 153 -8.88 -2.15 -2.16
CA PHE A 153 -7.87 -2.70 -3.07
C PHE A 153 -8.34 -4.06 -3.59
N TRP A 154 -8.43 -4.22 -4.91
CA TRP A 154 -9.05 -5.39 -5.55
C TRP A 154 -8.43 -5.72 -6.92
N ALA A 155 -8.94 -6.76 -7.59
CA ALA A 155 -8.65 -7.02 -9.00
C ALA A 155 -9.77 -7.83 -9.68
N THR A 156 -9.93 -7.71 -11.00
CA THR A 156 -10.97 -8.40 -11.78
C THR A 156 -10.81 -9.92 -11.78
N TRP A 157 -9.58 -10.40 -11.65
CA TRP A 157 -9.22 -11.82 -11.60
C TRP A 157 -9.34 -12.45 -10.20
N CYS A 158 -9.55 -11.65 -9.15
CA CYS A 158 -9.64 -12.10 -7.75
C CYS A 158 -11.07 -12.57 -7.39
N PRO A 159 -11.34 -13.87 -7.17
CA PRO A 159 -12.69 -14.35 -6.90
C PRO A 159 -13.41 -13.69 -5.70
N PRO A 160 -12.81 -13.56 -4.49
CA PRO A 160 -13.51 -12.92 -3.38
C PRO A 160 -13.77 -11.43 -3.63
N CYS A 161 -12.89 -10.75 -4.38
CA CYS A 161 -13.12 -9.36 -4.80
C CYS A 161 -14.38 -9.24 -5.69
N ARG A 162 -14.58 -10.18 -6.63
CA ARG A 162 -15.76 -10.22 -7.50
C ARG A 162 -17.06 -10.47 -6.73
N GLU A 163 -17.00 -11.16 -5.61
CA GLU A 163 -18.17 -11.50 -4.79
C GLU A 163 -18.62 -10.33 -3.90
N GLU A 164 -17.70 -9.48 -3.40
CA GLU A 164 -18.07 -8.30 -2.59
C GLU A 164 -18.48 -7.06 -3.41
N ILE A 165 -18.03 -6.90 -4.65
CA ILE A 165 -18.29 -5.67 -5.44
C ILE A 165 -19.79 -5.29 -5.57
N PRO A 166 -20.75 -6.22 -5.78
CA PRO A 166 -22.17 -5.89 -5.75
C PRO A 166 -22.63 -5.27 -4.42
N ASP A 167 -22.13 -5.79 -3.31
CA ASP A 167 -22.40 -5.25 -1.96
C ASP A 167 -21.78 -3.85 -1.79
N PHE A 168 -20.58 -3.60 -2.31
CA PHE A 168 -19.97 -2.25 -2.34
C PHE A 168 -20.78 -1.26 -3.19
N VAL A 169 -21.32 -1.67 -4.35
CA VAL A 169 -22.19 -0.84 -5.20
C VAL A 169 -23.51 -0.51 -4.49
N GLU A 170 -24.11 -1.47 -3.79
CA GLU A 170 -25.30 -1.20 -2.96
C GLU A 170 -25.01 -0.25 -1.81
N VAL A 171 -23.93 -0.47 -1.04
CA VAL A 171 -23.61 0.39 0.11
C VAL A 171 -23.21 1.80 -0.34
N TYR A 172 -22.41 1.97 -1.39
CA TYR A 172 -22.10 3.31 -1.91
C TYR A 172 -23.39 4.09 -2.26
N ASN A 173 -24.38 3.43 -2.86
CA ASN A 173 -25.68 4.07 -3.14
C ASN A 173 -26.43 4.54 -1.87
N MET A 174 -26.15 3.97 -0.69
CA MET A 174 -26.73 4.35 0.60
C MET A 174 -25.96 5.46 1.34
N TYR A 175 -24.70 5.76 0.97
CA TYR A 175 -23.83 6.68 1.71
C TYR A 175 -23.17 7.80 0.87
N LYS A 176 -23.24 7.77 -0.47
CA LYS A 176 -22.68 8.82 -1.36
C LYS A 176 -23.14 10.24 -1.02
N ASP A 177 -24.38 10.40 -0.55
CA ASP A 177 -24.98 11.69 -0.15
C ASP A 177 -24.73 12.04 1.34
N LYS A 178 -23.99 11.21 2.09
CA LYS A 178 -23.74 11.32 3.54
C LYS A 178 -22.28 11.71 3.88
N ASN A 179 -21.60 12.45 3.01
CA ASN A 179 -20.17 12.81 3.12
C ASN A 179 -19.20 11.60 3.15
N VAL A 180 -19.60 10.47 2.54
CA VAL A 180 -18.76 9.29 2.34
C VAL A 180 -18.37 9.16 0.87
N GLN A 181 -17.08 9.00 0.60
CA GLN A 181 -16.55 8.63 -0.71
C GLN A 181 -16.21 7.14 -0.72
N PHE A 182 -16.51 6.46 -1.83
CA PHE A 182 -15.96 5.14 -2.14
C PHE A 182 -14.92 5.29 -3.26
N ILE A 183 -13.83 4.52 -3.19
CA ILE A 183 -12.77 4.43 -4.20
C ILE A 183 -12.31 2.98 -4.29
N GLY A 184 -12.32 2.41 -5.49
CA GLY A 184 -11.66 1.14 -5.78
C GLY A 184 -10.30 1.38 -6.43
N VAL A 185 -9.23 0.79 -5.91
CA VAL A 185 -7.90 0.79 -6.54
C VAL A 185 -7.62 -0.64 -7.02
N ALA A 186 -7.31 -0.80 -8.31
CA ALA A 186 -7.24 -2.13 -8.93
C ALA A 186 -5.89 -2.42 -9.64
N ASP A 187 -5.39 -3.65 -9.47
CA ASP A 187 -4.21 -4.20 -10.16
C ASP A 187 -4.63 -5.03 -11.40
N ASP A 188 -5.12 -4.29 -12.40
CA ASP A 188 -5.54 -4.78 -13.72
C ASP A 188 -5.19 -3.75 -14.78
N ASP A 189 -5.29 -4.14 -16.06
CA ASP A 189 -5.31 -3.16 -17.13
C ASP A 189 -6.67 -2.43 -17.24
N LYS A 190 -6.63 -1.24 -17.84
CA LYS A 190 -7.78 -0.35 -17.96
C LYS A 190 -8.90 -0.90 -18.85
N GLU A 191 -8.61 -1.75 -19.82
CA GLU A 191 -9.63 -2.34 -20.70
C GLU A 191 -10.39 -3.44 -19.96
N ALA A 192 -9.71 -4.28 -19.18
CA ALA A 192 -10.34 -5.22 -18.26
C ALA A 192 -11.27 -4.49 -17.26
N LEU A 193 -10.81 -3.39 -16.65
CA LEU A 193 -11.58 -2.63 -15.66
C LEU A 193 -12.81 -1.93 -16.25
N ILE A 194 -12.73 -1.37 -17.46
CA ILE A 194 -13.90 -0.77 -18.14
C ILE A 194 -14.98 -1.81 -18.40
N ASN A 195 -14.61 -2.99 -18.90
CA ASN A 195 -15.54 -4.09 -19.14
C ASN A 195 -16.17 -4.58 -17.82
N PHE A 196 -15.34 -4.81 -16.80
CA PHE A 196 -15.79 -5.27 -15.48
C PHE A 196 -16.73 -4.26 -14.79
N ALA A 197 -16.39 -2.97 -14.83
CA ALA A 197 -17.23 -1.91 -14.27
C ALA A 197 -18.62 -1.86 -14.93
N SER A 198 -18.68 -2.10 -16.25
CA SER A 198 -19.95 -2.18 -16.98
C SER A 198 -20.74 -3.47 -16.70
N GLU A 199 -20.09 -4.60 -16.42
CA GLU A 199 -20.75 -5.86 -16.04
C GLU A 199 -21.35 -5.75 -14.63
N TYR A 200 -20.57 -5.24 -13.67
CA TYR A 200 -20.93 -5.14 -12.27
C TYR A 200 -21.67 -3.84 -11.89
N ASN A 201 -21.90 -2.95 -12.86
CA ASN A 201 -22.56 -1.65 -12.68
C ASN A 201 -21.86 -0.76 -11.62
N ILE A 202 -20.52 -0.80 -11.59
CA ILE A 202 -19.73 -0.04 -10.61
C ILE A 202 -19.89 1.46 -10.88
N ASN A 203 -20.30 2.20 -9.84
CA ASN A 203 -20.77 3.58 -9.92
C ASN A 203 -20.02 4.54 -8.97
N TYR A 204 -18.97 4.05 -8.33
CA TYR A 204 -17.95 4.82 -7.61
C TYR A 204 -16.63 4.83 -8.41
N PRO A 205 -15.73 5.80 -8.20
CA PRO A 205 -14.44 5.87 -8.89
C PRO A 205 -13.61 4.58 -8.77
N ILE A 206 -13.13 4.11 -9.93
CA ILE A 206 -12.11 3.06 -10.05
C ILE A 206 -10.83 3.71 -10.55
N LEU A 207 -9.74 3.49 -9.81
CA LEU A 207 -8.41 4.00 -10.11
C LEU A 207 -7.48 2.84 -10.47
N VAL A 208 -6.72 3.01 -11.56
CA VAL A 208 -5.89 1.95 -12.14
C VAL A 208 -4.47 2.05 -11.59
N ASP A 209 -4.00 1.04 -10.84
CA ASP A 209 -2.66 1.09 -10.22
C ASP A 209 -1.57 1.26 -11.27
N GLY A 210 -0.50 1.96 -10.91
CA GLY A 210 0.69 2.04 -11.72
C GLY A 210 0.60 2.96 -12.93
N THR A 211 -0.51 3.68 -13.08
CA THR A 211 -0.70 4.75 -14.08
C THR A 211 0.07 6.02 -13.72
N VAL A 212 0.14 6.38 -12.43
CA VAL A 212 0.97 7.47 -11.89
C VAL A 212 1.81 6.93 -10.72
N ASP A 213 1.22 6.74 -9.53
CA ASP A 213 1.85 5.99 -8.43
C ASP A 213 1.73 4.47 -8.60
N ARG A 214 2.57 3.71 -7.90
CA ARG A 214 2.35 2.28 -7.57
C ARG A 214 1.78 2.19 -6.16
N VAL A 215 0.46 2.34 -6.03
CA VAL A 215 -0.23 2.49 -4.74
C VAL A 215 -0.24 1.18 -3.97
N PHE A 216 -0.49 0.04 -4.62
CA PHE A 216 -0.37 -1.29 -4.00
C PHE A 216 0.98 -1.47 -3.29
N GLN A 217 2.10 -1.16 -3.96
CA GLN A 217 3.43 -1.22 -3.37
C GLN A 217 3.67 -0.16 -2.28
N LYS A 218 3.16 1.06 -2.49
CA LYS A 218 3.30 2.20 -1.55
C LYS A 218 2.55 1.97 -0.23
N TRP A 219 1.46 1.19 -0.27
CA TRP A 219 0.61 0.84 0.87
C TRP A 219 0.91 -0.55 1.48
N GLY A 220 1.74 -1.37 0.84
CA GLY A 220 2.09 -2.71 1.34
C GLY A 220 0.99 -3.76 1.14
N ILE A 221 0.23 -3.65 0.05
CA ILE A 221 -0.92 -4.53 -0.25
C ILE A 221 -0.43 -5.85 -0.86
N ASP A 222 -0.04 -6.78 0.00
CA ASP A 222 0.44 -8.13 -0.39
C ASP A 222 -0.71 -9.14 -0.63
N ALA A 223 -1.97 -8.78 -0.34
CA ALA A 223 -3.15 -9.64 -0.52
C ALA A 223 -4.43 -8.82 -0.76
N ILE A 224 -5.42 -9.42 -1.44
CA ILE A 224 -6.70 -8.78 -1.80
C ILE A 224 -7.92 -9.71 -1.63
N PRO A 225 -9.14 -9.17 -1.42
CA PRO A 225 -9.43 -7.75 -1.25
C PRO A 225 -8.91 -7.19 0.08
N HIS A 226 -8.62 -5.89 0.11
CA HIS A 226 -8.18 -5.19 1.33
C HIS A 226 -8.89 -3.84 1.39
N THR A 227 -9.72 -3.62 2.42
CA THR A 227 -10.51 -2.40 2.59
C THR A 227 -10.06 -1.60 3.80
N PHE A 228 -9.78 -0.32 3.58
CA PHE A 228 -9.53 0.67 4.62
C PHE A 228 -10.69 1.67 4.68
N ILE A 229 -10.91 2.27 5.84
CA ILE A 229 -11.70 3.50 5.95
C ILE A 229 -10.84 4.60 6.58
N LEU A 230 -10.74 5.73 5.88
CA LEU A 230 -9.97 6.90 6.26
C LEU A 230 -10.90 8.02 6.72
N ASN A 231 -10.42 8.82 7.67
CA ASN A 231 -11.08 10.05 8.09
C ASN A 231 -10.75 11.24 7.14
N GLY A 232 -11.35 12.40 7.42
CA GLY A 232 -11.15 13.62 6.62
C GLY A 232 -9.73 14.18 6.55
N SER A 233 -8.76 13.65 7.31
CA SER A 233 -7.33 14.01 7.25
C SER A 233 -6.44 12.95 6.60
N GLY A 234 -7.01 11.88 6.05
CA GLY A 234 -6.26 10.77 5.41
C GLY A 234 -5.83 9.67 6.37
N LYS A 235 -6.17 9.77 7.66
CA LYS A 235 -5.78 8.78 8.65
C LYS A 235 -6.71 7.58 8.60
N ILE A 236 -6.12 6.38 8.51
CA ILE A 236 -6.81 5.10 8.59
C ILE A 236 -7.44 4.93 9.99
N ILE A 237 -8.75 4.65 10.03
CA ILE A 237 -9.55 4.43 11.26
C ILE A 237 -10.34 3.10 11.24
N PHE A 238 -10.20 2.32 10.17
CA PHE A 238 -10.65 0.95 9.98
C PHE A 238 -9.74 0.27 8.94
N ASP A 239 -9.45 -1.01 9.13
CA ASP A 239 -8.58 -1.85 8.30
C ASP A 239 -9.16 -3.27 8.30
N GLN A 240 -9.41 -3.84 7.11
CA GLN A 240 -9.95 -5.18 6.92
C GLN A 240 -9.31 -5.83 5.69
N LEU A 241 -8.46 -6.82 5.92
CA LEU A 241 -8.00 -7.76 4.90
C LEU A 241 -9.03 -8.89 4.71
N GLY A 242 -9.30 -9.26 3.46
CA GLY A 242 -10.28 -10.27 3.10
C GLY A 242 -11.68 -9.71 2.84
N MET A 243 -12.54 -10.55 2.26
CA MET A 243 -13.89 -10.19 1.78
C MET A 243 -14.76 -9.56 2.87
N MET A 244 -15.49 -8.50 2.53
CA MET A 244 -16.56 -7.94 3.35
C MET A 244 -17.94 -8.24 2.78
N THR A 245 -18.86 -8.72 3.62
CA THR A 245 -20.30 -8.67 3.30
C THR A 245 -20.84 -7.25 3.46
N LYS A 246 -21.93 -6.92 2.78
CA LYS A 246 -22.69 -5.67 2.93
C LYS A 246 -23.02 -5.32 4.38
N GLU A 247 -23.34 -6.29 5.24
CA GLU A 247 -23.58 -6.02 6.66
C GLU A 247 -22.30 -5.59 7.39
N GLN A 248 -21.17 -6.25 7.14
CA GLN A 248 -19.88 -5.86 7.70
C GLN A 248 -19.45 -4.48 7.19
N LEU A 249 -19.68 -4.19 5.90
CA LEU A 249 -19.34 -2.92 5.25
C LEU A 249 -20.20 -1.75 5.76
N ILE A 250 -21.51 -1.95 5.92
CA ILE A 250 -22.43 -0.99 6.57
C ILE A 250 -21.94 -0.71 8.00
N ASN A 251 -21.73 -1.76 8.79
CA ASN A 251 -21.25 -1.62 10.16
C ASN A 251 -19.89 -0.90 10.24
N ALA A 252 -18.96 -1.16 9.31
CA ALA A 252 -17.67 -0.49 9.26
C ALA A 252 -17.80 1.01 8.93
N VAL A 253 -18.67 1.37 7.98
CA VAL A 253 -18.95 2.77 7.62
C VAL A 253 -19.63 3.51 8.77
N GLU A 254 -20.68 2.95 9.38
CA GLU A 254 -21.41 3.62 10.47
C GLU A 254 -20.56 3.76 11.74
N ASN A 255 -19.81 2.71 12.13
CA ASN A 255 -18.84 2.80 13.24
C ASN A 255 -17.64 3.71 12.94
N SER A 256 -17.43 4.11 11.67
CA SER A 256 -16.39 5.08 11.30
C SER A 256 -16.93 6.51 11.24
N LEU A 257 -18.18 6.71 10.77
CA LEU A 257 -18.89 7.98 10.89
C LEU A 257 -19.08 8.40 12.35
N ALA A 258 -19.33 7.45 13.26
CA ALA A 258 -19.46 7.70 14.70
C ALA A 258 -18.15 8.09 15.43
N LYS A 259 -17.01 8.17 14.72
CA LYS A 259 -15.70 8.60 15.23
C LYS A 259 -15.26 9.99 14.74
N LEU A 260 -16.08 10.67 13.93
CA LEU A 260 -15.80 11.98 13.33
C LEU A 260 -16.41 13.13 14.15
#